data_AF-A0A2D4J955-F1
#
_entry.id   AF-A0A2D4J955-F1
#
_cell.length_a   1.000
_cell.length_b   1.000
_cell.length_c   1.000
_cell.angle_alpha   90.00
_cell.angle_beta   90.00
_cell.angle_gamma   90.00
#
_symmetry.space_group_name_H-M   'P 1'
#
loop_
_entity.id
_entity.type
_entity.pdbx_description
1 polymer ?
#
loop_
_entity_poly.entity_id
_entity_poly.type
_entity_poly.pdbx_seq_one_letter_code
_entity_poly.pdbx_strand_id
1 'polypeptide(L)'
;PIGHDKKYYNMAPKFSKFLNPPEVDEPIIVLASSSAIPSEAEEALKPKEKRAELALRRAHVSDAWVIRAATAASFFIRSSLRCLHHLRDTIPASNIRAHQD
;
A
#
# COMPACT_ATOMS: atom_id res chain seq x y z
N PRO A 1 -10.66 3.23 16.70
CA PRO A 1 -10.65 2.01 15.86
C PRO A 1 -10.87 2.35 14.38
N ILE A 2 -9.81 2.72 13.66
CA ILE A 2 -9.83 2.95 12.20
C ILE A 2 -8.71 2.06 11.62
N GLY A 3 -8.89 0.75 11.75
CA GLY A 3 -7.98 -0.25 11.21
C GLY A 3 -8.63 -0.86 9.99
N HIS A 4 -8.30 -0.36 8.80
CA HIS A 4 -8.63 -1.05 7.55
C HIS A 4 -7.72 -2.27 7.41
N ASP A 5 -7.91 -3.28 8.26
CA ASP A 5 -7.20 -4.55 8.16
C ASP A 5 -7.87 -5.39 7.06
N LYS A 6 -7.92 -4.83 5.84
CA LYS A 6 -8.41 -5.51 4.66
C LYS A 6 -7.30 -6.43 4.17
N LYS A 7 -7.50 -7.74 4.29
CA LYS A 7 -6.60 -8.73 3.70
C LYS A 7 -6.63 -8.60 2.18
N TYR A 8 -5.48 -8.27 1.59
CA TYR A 8 -5.29 -8.25 0.14
C TYR A 8 -4.84 -9.65 -0.33
N TYR A 9 -5.77 -10.46 -0.82
CA TYR A 9 -5.50 -11.83 -1.29
C TYR A 9 -4.69 -11.87 -2.60
N ASN A 10 -4.70 -10.77 -3.34
CA ASN A 10 -3.98 -10.60 -4.61
C ASN A 10 -2.55 -10.04 -4.43
N MET A 11 -2.05 -9.96 -3.19
CA MET A 11 -0.76 -9.34 -2.88
C MET A 11 0.13 -10.28 -2.06
N ALA A 12 1.39 -10.43 -2.47
CA ALA A 12 2.34 -11.25 -1.74
C ALA A 12 2.60 -10.67 -0.33
N PRO A 13 2.66 -11.50 0.73
CA PRO A 13 2.89 -11.02 2.09
C PRO A 13 4.18 -10.21 2.24
N LYS A 14 5.25 -10.58 1.50
CA LYS A 14 6.51 -9.83 1.49
C LYS A 14 6.34 -8.42 0.91
N PHE A 15 5.54 -8.26 -0.15
CA PHE A 15 5.26 -6.97 -0.77
C PHE A 15 4.42 -6.07 0.14
N SER A 16 3.41 -6.64 0.81
CA SER A 16 2.58 -5.92 1.78
C SER A 16 3.41 -5.29 2.92
N LYS A 17 4.47 -5.99 3.38
CA LYS A 17 5.37 -5.47 4.41
C LYS A 17 6.12 -4.20 3.99
N PHE A 18 6.55 -4.09 2.74
CA PHE A 18 7.23 -2.90 2.22
C PHE A 18 6.33 -1.66 2.12
N LEU A 19 5.00 -1.87 2.11
CA LEU A 19 4.02 -0.78 2.05
C LEU A 19 3.60 -0.27 3.43
N ASN A 20 4.12 -0.86 4.51
CA ASN A 20 3.91 -0.31 5.84
C ASN A 20 4.86 0.87 6.06
N PRO A 21 4.51 1.86 6.89
CA PRO A 21 5.44 2.90 7.28
C PRO A 21 6.72 2.28 7.87
N PRO A 22 7.92 2.70 7.43
CA PRO A 22 9.15 2.23 8.04
C PRO A 22 9.18 2.70 9.49
N GLU A 23 9.50 1.77 10.39
CA GLU A 23 9.82 2.09 11.78
C GLU A 23 11.32 2.42 11.85
N VAL A 24 11.69 3.41 12.65
CA VAL A 24 13.10 3.74 12.84
C VAL A 24 13.67 2.71 13.80
N ASP A 25 14.80 2.09 13.44
CA ASP A 25 15.39 1.05 14.28
C ASP A 25 15.80 1.60 15.64
N GLU A 26 15.51 0.85 16.70
CA GLU A 26 15.80 1.22 18.08
C GLU A 26 17.26 1.66 18.33
N PRO A 27 18.29 1.01 17.76
CA PRO A 27 19.67 1.48 17.88
C PRO A 27 19.92 2.85 17.24
N ILE A 28 19.19 3.19 16.17
CA ILE A 28 19.28 4.51 15.51
C ILE A 28 18.62 5.56 16.40
N ILE A 29 17.48 5.21 17.02
CA ILE A 29 16.81 6.08 18.00
C ILE A 29 17.76 6.37 19.16
N VAL A 30 18.36 5.34 19.76
CA VAL A 30 19.29 5.47 20.90
C VAL A 30 20.55 6.24 20.52
N LEU A 31 21.12 6.00 19.33
CA LEU A 31 22.31 6.73 18.85
C LEU A 31 22.01 8.21 18.61
N ALA A 32 20.86 8.53 18.01
CA ALA A 32 20.43 9.90 17.80
C ALA A 32 20.19 10.64 19.12
N SER A 33 19.59 9.98 20.12
CA SER A 33 19.43 10.50 21.47
C SER A 33 20.77 10.69 22.20
N SER A 34 21.72 9.76 22.04
CA SER A 34 23.04 9.85 22.67
C SER A 34 23.96 10.91 22.04
N SER A 35 23.74 11.28 20.78
CA SER A 35 24.48 12.34 20.09
C SER A 35 23.97 13.74 20.43
N ALA A 36 22.79 13.86 21.04
CA ALA A 36 22.28 15.13 21.54
C ALA A 36 22.97 15.44 22.88
N ILE A 37 23.74 16.53 22.92
CA ILE A 37 24.27 17.09 24.17
C ILE A 37 23.08 17.33 25.12
N PRO A 38 23.17 16.98 26.43
CA PRO A 38 22.04 17.07 27.34
C PRO A 38 21.71 18.54 27.62
N SER A 39 20.89 19.14 26.77
CA SER A 39 20.08 20.29 27.09
C SER A 39 18.64 19.82 26.96
N GLU A 40 17.97 19.77 28.11
CA GLU A 40 16.64 19.22 28.44
C GLU A 40 15.47 19.78 27.59
N ALA A 41 15.74 20.48 26.48
CA ALA A 41 14.77 21.07 25.56
C ALA A 41 14.94 20.65 24.08
N GLU A 42 16.02 19.96 23.68
CA GLU A 42 16.27 19.58 22.27
C GLU A 42 15.88 18.13 21.89
N GLU A 43 15.46 17.28 22.83
CA GLU A 43 14.94 15.92 22.54
C GLU A 43 13.62 15.93 21.74
N ALA A 44 12.95 17.07 21.66
CA ALA A 44 11.79 17.26 20.83
C ALA A 44 12.21 17.89 19.49
N LEU A 45 12.10 17.13 18.38
CA LEU A 45 12.10 17.69 17.02
C LEU A 45 11.41 19.06 17.02
N LYS A 46 12.02 20.06 16.38
CA LYS A 46 11.43 21.40 16.33
C LYS A 46 10.00 21.29 15.79
N PRO A 47 9.04 22.14 16.20
CA PRO A 47 7.64 21.99 15.78
C PRO A 47 7.44 21.86 14.26
N LYS A 48 8.33 22.49 13.47
CA LYS A 48 8.36 22.38 12.00
C LYS A 48 8.80 20.99 11.52
N GLU A 49 9.80 20.40 12.16
CA GLU A 49 10.32 19.06 11.85
C GLU A 49 9.30 17.98 12.20
N LYS A 50 8.64 18.08 13.36
CA LYS A 50 7.51 17.19 13.72
C LYS A 50 6.38 17.22 12.69
N ARG A 51 6.05 18.43 12.21
CA ARG A 51 5.03 18.60 11.15
C ARG A 51 5.48 17.99 9.84
N ALA A 52 6.75 18.14 9.46
CA ALA A 52 7.31 17.54 8.26
C ALA A 52 7.34 16.01 8.34
N GLU A 53 7.78 15.44 9.45
CA GLU A 53 7.75 13.99 9.68
C GLU A 53 6.32 13.44 9.60
N LEU A 54 5.35 14.10 10.25
CA LEU A 54 3.95 13.70 10.18
C LEU A 54 3.40 13.78 8.75
N ALA A 55 3.76 14.81 8.00
CA ALA A 55 3.36 14.95 6.60
C ALA A 55 3.94 13.81 5.74
N LEU A 56 5.21 13.46 5.93
CA LEU A 56 5.87 12.34 5.25
C LEU A 56 5.21 10.99 5.59
N ARG A 57 4.92 10.74 6.87
CA ARG A 57 4.20 9.51 7.30
C ARG A 57 2.83 9.40 6.65
N ARG A 58 2.08 10.52 6.57
CA ARG A 58 0.76 10.55 5.93
C ARG A 58 0.85 10.33 4.42
N ALA A 59 1.82 10.96 3.75
CA ALA A 59 2.07 10.75 2.33
C ALA A 59 2.37 9.28 2.03
N HIS A 60 3.26 8.65 2.80
CA HIS A 60 3.58 7.23 2.65
C HIS A 60 2.36 6.32 2.80
N VAL A 61 1.51 6.55 3.82
CA VAL A 61 0.28 5.78 4.01
C VAL A 61 -0.67 5.95 2.82
N SER A 62 -0.80 7.16 2.29
CA SER A 62 -1.60 7.44 1.10
C SER A 62 -1.06 6.71 -0.13
N ASP A 63 0.23 6.80 -0.40
CA ASP A 63 0.88 6.15 -1.54
C ASP A 63 0.77 4.62 -1.43
N ALA A 64 1.00 4.07 -0.24
CA ALA A 64 0.80 2.65 0.04
C ALA A 64 -0.64 2.19 -0.25
N TRP A 65 -1.63 3.01 0.11
CA TRP A 65 -3.04 2.72 -0.21
C TRP A 65 -3.29 2.72 -1.72
N VAL A 66 -2.77 3.72 -2.45
CA VAL A 66 -2.89 3.80 -3.92
C VAL A 66 -2.27 2.58 -4.59
N ILE A 67 -1.07 2.16 -4.15
CA ILE A 67 -0.39 0.98 -4.69
C ILE A 67 -1.23 -0.29 -4.45
N ARG A 68 -1.77 -0.46 -3.25
CA ARG A 68 -2.65 -1.61 -2.92
C ARG A 68 -3.90 -1.61 -3.80
N ALA A 69 -4.54 -0.46 -3.96
CA ALA A 69 -5.74 -0.31 -4.78
C ALA A 69 -5.45 -0.60 -6.27
N ALA A 70 -4.38 -0.04 -6.83
CA ALA A 70 -3.99 -0.27 -8.22
C ALA A 70 -3.63 -1.74 -8.47
N THR A 71 -2.96 -2.39 -7.52
CA THR A 71 -2.62 -3.83 -7.62
C THR A 71 -3.89 -4.69 -7.62
N ALA A 72 -4.86 -4.40 -6.74
CA ALA A 72 -6.14 -5.10 -6.71
C ALA A 72 -6.95 -4.89 -8.00
N ALA A 73 -7.05 -3.65 -8.48
CA ALA A 73 -7.71 -3.33 -9.73
C ALA A 73 -7.07 -4.05 -10.92
N SER A 74 -5.73 -4.04 -11.02
CA SER A 74 -5.02 -4.74 -12.11
C SER A 74 -5.27 -6.24 -12.09
N PHE A 75 -5.22 -6.86 -10.90
CA PHE A 75 -5.52 -8.29 -10.76
C PHE A 75 -6.94 -8.62 -11.21
N PHE A 76 -7.93 -7.82 -10.78
CA PHE A 76 -9.32 -7.99 -11.16
C PHE A 76 -9.51 -7.85 -12.67
N ILE A 77 -9.00 -6.77 -13.28
CA ILE A 77 -9.15 -6.51 -14.72
C ILE A 77 -8.56 -7.67 -15.55
N ARG A 78 -7.34 -8.12 -15.22
CA ARG A 78 -6.71 -9.23 -15.95
C ARG A 78 -7.47 -10.55 -15.80
N SER A 79 -7.95 -10.83 -14.58
CA SER A 79 -8.69 -12.07 -14.30
C SER A 79 -10.05 -12.07 -15.00
N SER A 80 -10.77 -10.94 -14.95
CA SER A 80 -12.05 -10.76 -15.63
C SER A 80 -11.89 -10.84 -17.15
N LEU A 81 -10.86 -10.21 -17.72
CA LEU A 81 -10.58 -10.29 -19.16
C LEU A 81 -10.28 -11.73 -19.60
N ARG A 82 -9.47 -12.47 -18.83
CA ARG A 82 -9.19 -13.88 -19.12
C ARG A 82 -10.46 -14.73 -19.04
N CYS A 83 -11.32 -14.47 -18.06
CA CYS A 83 -12.62 -15.13 -17.93
C CYS A 83 -13.52 -14.84 -19.14
N LEU A 84 -13.61 -13.58 -19.57
CA LEU A 84 -14.40 -13.17 -20.74
C LEU A 84 -13.89 -13.81 -22.04
N HIS A 85 -12.57 -13.84 -22.26
CA HIS A 85 -12.00 -14.54 -23.41
C HIS A 85 -12.33 -16.03 -23.38
N HIS A 86 -12.19 -16.68 -22.22
CA HIS A 86 -12.55 -18.07 -22.08
C HIS A 86 -14.01 -18.30 -22.44
N LEU A 87 -14.94 -17.53 -21.85
CA LEU A 87 -16.37 -17.62 -22.14
C LEU A 87 -16.66 -17.44 -23.64
N ARG A 88 -16.05 -16.45 -24.29
CA ARG A 88 -16.20 -16.23 -25.73
C ARG A 88 -15.81 -17.47 -26.54
N ASP A 89 -14.70 -18.11 -26.19
CA ASP A 89 -14.17 -19.26 -26.91
C ASP A 89 -14.98 -20.55 -26.62
N THR A 90 -15.64 -20.67 -25.45
CA THR A 90 -16.50 -21.83 -25.12
C THR A 90 -17.95 -21.68 -25.59
N ILE A 91 -18.44 -20.47 -25.89
CA ILE A 91 -19.81 -20.27 -26.37
C ILE A 91 -19.91 -20.85 -27.80
N PRO A 92 -20.84 -21.81 -28.04
CA PRO A 92 -21.02 -22.36 -29.38
C PRO A 92 -21.48 -21.31 -30.38
N ALA A 93 -20.96 -21.34 -31.61
CA ALA A 93 -21.31 -20.42 -32.70
C ALA A 93 -22.81 -20.41 -33.07
N SER A 94 -23.57 -21.43 -32.63
CA SER A 94 -25.03 -21.48 -32.78
C SER A 94 -25.77 -20.48 -31.88
N ASN A 95 -25.12 -19.94 -30.84
CA ASN A 95 -25.68 -18.89 -29.99
C ASN A 95 -25.43 -17.50 -30.59
N ILE A 96 -26.14 -17.21 -31.67
CA ILE A 96 -26.04 -15.95 -32.45
C ILE A 96 -26.20 -14.71 -31.55
N ARG A 97 -27.03 -14.79 -30.49
CA ARG A 97 -27.27 -13.69 -29.54
C ARG A 97 -26.05 -13.38 -28.65
N ALA A 98 -25.18 -14.35 -28.39
CA ALA A 98 -24.02 -14.19 -27.51
C ALA A 98 -22.74 -13.75 -28.27
N HIS A 99 -22.84 -13.52 -29.57
CA HIS A 99 -21.73 -13.08 -30.44
C HIS A 99 -22.01 -11.72 -31.11
N GLN A 100 -23.06 -11.00 -30.70
CA GLN A 100 -23.50 -9.74 -31.33
C GLN A 100 -23.11 -8.45 -30.58
N ASP A 101 -22.37 -8.53 -29.47
CA ASP A 101 -21.84 -7.35 -28.74
C ASP A 101 -20.35 -7.10 -29.05
#